data_AF-A0A2B4R383-F1
#
_entry.id   AF-A0A2B4R383-F1
#
_cell.length_a   1.000
_cell.length_b   1.000
_cell.length_c   1.000
_cell.angle_alpha   90.00
_cell.angle_beta   90.00
_cell.angle_gamma   90.00
#
_symmetry.space_group_name_H-M   'P 1'
#
loop_
_entity.id
_entity.type
_entity.pdbx_description
1 polymer ?
#
loop_
_entity_poly.entity_id
_entity_poly.type
_entity_poly.pdbx_seq_one_letter_code
_entity_poly.pdbx_strand_id
1 'polypeptide(L)'
;MLGEETRLNVKSNDIANTNTIGYKQRRAHFQDLIYLNRGTAGTPTSTSGTESPTGTHIGVGVKLAGVSTLDTQGDLKKTSNPYDFAISGNGLFQVQLPTGEIAYTRNGEFKKSSDGTIVTLDGYTIQPGITIPPDALSVRVNDEGEVYAKIDGQQEPQLLGQFELANFNNTAGLESIGKNLLIETTASGAPIVGTPNSIGFGSVNQEYLEASNVNSVEAMMDIILIHRGYELGAKAAKTADQMIACSPRLGYIGKEPPLTHITNPVAQPNYQPVTMPMPTPSAPTESPHVQIRQTNSLWQTGARAFFEDQRASRIGDIVTVLVKTKDKVKIENKSKRSRQTAEKGGIDRTDEIETKIATTITQILPNGNLVIWGRQEMRVNFEVRDLMIKGIVRPSDIAADNTIDYAKIAEVRLSYGGRGHISEMQQPPYGQQILNIISPF
;
A
#
# COMPACT_ATOMS: atom_id res chain seq x y z
N MET A 1 0.59 -7.14 -20.32
CA MET A 1 1.40 -8.36 -20.11
C MET A 1 2.87 -8.09 -20.39
N LEU A 2 3.27 -7.73 -21.63
CA LEU A 2 4.67 -7.40 -21.94
C LEU A 2 5.26 -6.31 -21.03
N GLY A 3 4.48 -5.26 -20.72
CA GLY A 3 4.91 -4.24 -19.76
C GLY A 3 5.23 -4.82 -18.36
N GLU A 4 4.38 -5.70 -17.84
CA GLU A 4 4.62 -6.36 -16.55
C GLU A 4 5.83 -7.31 -16.58
N GLU A 5 6.07 -7.99 -17.69
CA GLU A 5 7.29 -8.80 -17.89
C GLU A 5 8.56 -7.94 -17.85
N THR A 6 8.55 -6.78 -18.53
CA THR A 6 9.70 -5.86 -18.45
C THR A 6 9.93 -5.32 -17.04
N ARG A 7 8.85 -5.02 -16.28
CA ARG A 7 8.96 -4.64 -14.86
C ARG A 7 9.54 -5.76 -14.01
N LEU A 8 9.09 -6.99 -14.24
CA LEU A 8 9.60 -8.17 -13.55
C LEU A 8 11.10 -8.33 -13.79
N ASN A 9 11.54 -8.22 -15.05
CA ASN A 9 12.95 -8.36 -15.41
C ASN A 9 13.83 -7.29 -14.75
N VAL A 10 13.36 -6.02 -14.75
CA VAL A 10 14.08 -4.92 -14.09
C VAL A 10 14.18 -5.17 -12.58
N LYS A 11 13.07 -5.52 -11.92
CA LYS A 11 13.07 -5.74 -10.47
C LYS A 11 13.85 -6.99 -10.06
N SER A 12 13.80 -8.04 -10.87
CA SER A 12 14.61 -9.25 -10.69
C SER A 12 16.11 -8.93 -10.77
N ASN A 13 16.51 -8.02 -11.67
CA ASN A 13 17.89 -7.57 -11.76
C ASN A 13 18.31 -6.77 -10.52
N ASP A 14 17.43 -5.90 -10.01
CA ASP A 14 17.69 -5.15 -8.77
C ASP A 14 17.91 -6.10 -7.58
N ILE A 15 17.06 -7.13 -7.41
CA ILE A 15 17.23 -8.10 -6.31
C ILE A 15 18.57 -8.85 -6.41
N ALA A 16 18.94 -9.26 -7.62
CA ALA A 16 20.21 -9.94 -7.86
C ALA A 16 21.41 -9.06 -7.48
N ASN A 17 21.28 -7.74 -7.62
CA ASN A 17 22.32 -6.75 -7.35
C ASN A 17 22.19 -6.05 -5.98
N THR A 18 21.47 -6.64 -5.03
CA THR A 18 21.30 -6.08 -3.66
C THR A 18 22.60 -6.04 -2.86
N ASN A 19 23.51 -6.97 -3.10
CA ASN A 19 24.83 -7.00 -2.45
C ASN A 19 25.94 -6.37 -3.29
N THR A 20 25.61 -5.88 -4.48
CA THR A 20 26.58 -5.27 -5.40
C THR A 20 26.93 -3.85 -4.91
N ILE A 21 28.21 -3.60 -4.65
CA ILE A 21 28.72 -2.31 -4.17
C ILE A 21 28.51 -1.22 -5.24
N GLY A 22 27.97 -0.08 -4.82
CA GLY A 22 27.71 1.06 -5.70
C GLY A 22 26.60 0.85 -6.74
N TYR A 23 25.82 -0.24 -6.66
CA TYR A 23 24.69 -0.47 -7.56
C TYR A 23 23.52 0.47 -7.27
N LYS A 24 22.89 0.96 -8.35
CA LYS A 24 21.71 1.84 -8.29
C LYS A 24 20.48 1.13 -8.82
N GLN A 25 19.41 1.15 -8.04
CA GLN A 25 18.10 0.60 -8.38
C GLN A 25 17.59 1.17 -9.70
N ARG A 26 16.94 0.33 -10.51
CA ARG A 26 16.36 0.73 -11.79
C ARG A 26 14.83 0.83 -11.72
N ARG A 27 14.24 1.74 -12.49
CA ARG A 27 12.78 1.89 -12.62
C ARG A 27 12.37 1.94 -14.08
N ALA A 28 11.40 1.11 -14.44
CA ALA A 28 10.76 1.13 -15.75
C ALA A 28 9.63 2.16 -15.79
N HIS A 29 9.65 3.03 -16.80
CA HIS A 29 8.61 4.03 -17.04
C HIS A 29 7.71 3.59 -18.18
N PHE A 30 6.39 3.73 -18.00
CA PHE A 30 5.40 3.36 -19.02
C PHE A 30 4.63 4.58 -19.48
N GLN A 31 4.29 4.58 -20.76
CA GLN A 31 3.43 5.58 -21.38
C GLN A 31 2.22 4.89 -22.00
N ASP A 32 1.05 5.52 -21.91
CA ASP A 32 -0.13 5.07 -22.63
C ASP A 32 0.04 5.26 -24.15
N LEU A 33 -0.69 4.44 -24.91
CA LEU A 33 -0.73 4.51 -26.37
C LEU A 33 -1.89 5.38 -26.85
N ILE A 34 -1.89 5.66 -28.15
CA ILE A 34 -2.93 6.44 -28.82
C ILE A 34 -4.33 5.88 -28.48
N TYR A 35 -5.29 6.78 -28.31
CA TYR A 35 -6.69 6.44 -28.08
C TYR A 35 -7.44 6.39 -29.41
N LEU A 36 -8.19 5.31 -29.64
CA LEU A 36 -9.13 5.23 -30.75
C LEU A 36 -10.42 5.95 -30.35
N ASN A 37 -10.73 7.03 -31.05
CA ASN A 37 -11.98 7.75 -30.86
C ASN A 37 -13.06 7.08 -31.73
N ARG A 38 -13.97 6.32 -31.11
CA ARG A 38 -15.05 5.61 -31.82
C ARG A 38 -16.34 6.45 -31.91
N GLY A 39 -16.38 7.60 -31.23
CA GLY A 39 -17.44 8.58 -31.36
C GLY A 39 -17.06 9.84 -30.61
N THR A 40 -17.02 10.97 -31.32
CA THR A 40 -16.83 12.29 -30.73
C THR A 40 -18.09 12.71 -30.00
N ALA A 41 -17.94 13.29 -28.80
CA ALA A 41 -19.06 13.94 -28.12
C ALA A 41 -19.66 15.03 -29.03
N GLY A 42 -20.99 15.12 -29.08
CA GLY A 42 -21.69 16.09 -29.94
C GLY A 42 -22.05 15.59 -31.35
N THR A 43 -21.85 14.30 -31.67
CA THR A 43 -22.28 13.76 -32.97
C THR A 43 -23.80 13.50 -32.96
N PRO A 44 -24.58 14.02 -33.93
CA PRO A 44 -26.02 13.78 -33.98
C PRO A 44 -26.30 12.30 -34.31
N THR A 45 -27.03 11.64 -33.42
CA THR A 45 -27.36 10.20 -33.48
C THR A 45 -28.70 9.95 -34.19
N SER A 46 -29.49 11.00 -34.44
CA SER A 46 -30.79 10.93 -35.11
C SER A 46 -31.04 12.19 -35.94
N THR A 47 -31.89 12.07 -36.97
CA THR A 47 -32.39 13.19 -37.79
C THR A 47 -33.17 14.23 -36.96
N SER A 48 -33.52 13.91 -35.72
CA SER A 48 -34.23 14.77 -34.76
C SER A 48 -33.31 15.56 -33.82
N GLY A 49 -32.01 15.66 -34.10
CA GLY A 49 -31.09 16.54 -33.37
C GLY A 49 -30.66 16.02 -31.99
N THR A 50 -30.76 14.71 -31.73
CA THR A 50 -30.25 14.12 -30.47
C THR A 50 -28.75 13.89 -30.60
N GLU A 51 -27.94 14.61 -29.81
CA GLU A 51 -26.48 14.45 -29.80
C GLU A 51 -26.02 13.43 -28.76
N SER A 52 -24.95 12.68 -29.06
CA SER A 52 -24.30 11.81 -28.07
C SER A 52 -23.51 12.66 -27.06
N PRO A 53 -23.82 12.60 -25.74
CA PRO A 53 -23.18 13.47 -24.74
C PRO A 53 -21.79 12.99 -24.31
N THR A 54 -21.39 11.77 -24.66
CA THR A 54 -20.09 11.22 -24.27
C THR A 54 -19.28 10.75 -25.47
N GLY A 55 -18.00 11.12 -25.47
CA GLY A 55 -17.03 10.64 -26.43
C GLY A 55 -16.51 9.27 -26.01
N THR A 56 -16.50 8.29 -26.91
CA THR A 56 -15.99 6.95 -26.63
C THR A 56 -14.51 6.87 -27.02
N HIS A 57 -13.65 6.88 -26.00
CA HIS A 57 -12.20 6.77 -26.16
C HIS A 57 -11.76 5.39 -25.68
N ILE A 58 -11.16 4.60 -26.56
CA ILE A 58 -10.63 3.27 -26.23
C ILE A 58 -9.11 3.36 -26.28
N GLY A 59 -8.46 3.19 -25.14
CA GLY A 59 -7.00 3.14 -25.03
C GLY A 59 -6.46 1.85 -25.64
N VAL A 60 -5.43 1.96 -26.49
CA VAL A 60 -4.85 0.81 -27.22
C VAL A 60 -3.81 0.03 -26.39
N GLY A 61 -3.39 0.57 -25.25
CA GLY A 61 -2.50 -0.11 -24.30
C GLY A 61 -1.42 0.80 -23.74
N VAL A 62 -0.29 0.20 -23.36
CA VAL A 62 0.88 0.88 -22.78
C VAL A 62 2.17 0.38 -23.47
N LYS A 63 3.17 1.26 -23.58
CA LYS A 63 4.53 0.93 -24.03
C LYS A 63 5.57 1.27 -22.97
N LEU A 64 6.71 0.60 -23.00
CA LEU A 64 7.89 0.98 -22.20
C LEU A 64 8.49 2.25 -22.80
N ALA A 65 8.56 3.32 -22.01
CA ALA A 65 9.20 4.58 -22.41
C ALA A 65 10.73 4.53 -22.19
N GLY A 66 11.18 3.82 -21.15
CA GLY A 66 12.59 3.63 -20.84
C GLY A 66 12.79 3.04 -19.44
N VAL A 67 14.04 2.73 -19.11
CA VAL A 67 14.47 2.32 -17.77
C VAL A 67 15.51 3.32 -17.30
N SER A 68 15.27 3.98 -16.17
CA SER A 68 16.22 4.92 -15.56
C SER A 68 16.78 4.36 -14.26
N THR A 69 18.01 4.73 -13.91
CA THR A 69 18.54 4.51 -12.56
C THR A 69 17.92 5.51 -11.58
N LEU A 70 17.89 5.14 -10.31
CA LEU A 70 17.55 6.02 -9.20
C LEU A 70 18.84 6.31 -8.42
N ASP A 71 19.38 7.51 -8.59
CA ASP A 71 20.69 7.90 -8.05
C ASP A 71 20.62 8.40 -6.61
N THR A 72 19.85 7.72 -5.78
CA THR A 72 19.91 7.91 -4.32
C THR A 72 21.13 7.20 -3.76
N GLN A 73 21.72 7.79 -2.72
CA GLN A 73 22.84 7.17 -2.01
C GLN A 73 22.36 5.97 -1.19
N GLY A 74 23.11 4.86 -1.25
CA GLY A 74 22.91 3.69 -0.40
C GLY A 74 23.61 3.81 0.96
N ASP A 75 23.45 2.80 1.80
CA ASP A 75 24.09 2.79 3.12
C ASP A 75 25.61 2.66 3.00
N LEU A 76 26.35 3.42 3.81
CA LEU A 76 27.81 3.33 3.87
C LEU A 76 28.22 2.25 4.87
N LYS A 77 28.87 1.19 4.40
CA LYS A 77 29.35 0.09 5.24
C LYS A 77 30.85 0.22 5.46
N LYS A 78 31.28 0.22 6.73
CA LYS A 78 32.70 0.20 7.07
C LYS A 78 33.31 -1.18 6.79
N THR A 79 34.42 -1.23 6.05
CA THR A 79 35.15 -2.46 5.71
C THR A 79 36.51 -2.56 6.40
N SER A 80 37.05 -1.46 6.94
CA SER A 80 38.38 -1.40 7.56
C SER A 80 39.55 -1.73 6.62
N ASN A 81 39.32 -1.80 5.30
CA ASN A 81 40.37 -1.91 4.30
C ASN A 81 40.79 -0.51 3.83
N PRO A 82 42.10 -0.14 3.87
CA PRO A 82 42.55 1.20 3.51
C PRO A 82 42.34 1.56 2.03
N TYR A 83 42.13 0.59 1.14
CA TYR A 83 41.91 0.84 -0.29
C TYR A 83 40.43 0.82 -0.71
N ASP A 84 39.53 0.72 0.27
CA ASP A 84 38.11 0.86 0.02
C ASP A 84 37.73 2.32 0.25
N PHE A 85 37.12 2.93 -0.77
CA PHE A 85 36.69 4.32 -0.73
C PHE A 85 35.19 4.41 -1.00
N ALA A 86 34.49 5.28 -0.28
CA ALA A 86 33.10 5.58 -0.58
C ALA A 86 32.89 7.08 -0.67
N ILE A 87 32.06 7.48 -1.63
CA ILE A 87 31.70 8.89 -1.83
C ILE A 87 30.45 9.19 -1.00
N SER A 88 30.52 10.18 -0.13
CA SER A 88 29.35 10.71 0.60
C SER A 88 28.81 11.94 -0.13
N GLY A 89 27.68 11.81 -0.81
CA GLY A 89 27.12 12.83 -1.70
C GLY A 89 27.26 12.49 -3.19
N ASN A 90 27.27 13.50 -4.05
CA ASN A 90 27.26 13.30 -5.51
C ASN A 90 28.69 13.17 -6.08
N GLY A 91 28.86 12.36 -7.10
CA GLY A 91 30.15 12.17 -7.79
C GLY A 91 30.42 10.72 -8.17
N LEU A 92 31.25 10.53 -9.19
CA LEU A 92 31.69 9.22 -9.68
C LEU A 92 33.21 9.21 -9.75
N PHE A 93 33.82 8.07 -9.43
CA PHE A 93 35.24 7.86 -9.67
C PHE A 93 35.49 7.70 -11.17
N GLN A 94 36.60 8.27 -11.62
CA GLN A 94 37.05 8.16 -13.01
C GLN A 94 38.07 7.03 -13.10
N VAL A 95 37.84 6.09 -14.01
CA VAL A 95 38.76 4.98 -14.27
C VAL A 95 39.11 4.95 -15.75
N GLN A 96 40.37 4.67 -16.05
CA GLN A 96 40.85 4.56 -17.41
C GLN A 96 40.77 3.10 -17.87
N LEU A 97 40.05 2.87 -18.96
CA LEU A 97 39.99 1.56 -19.61
C LEU A 97 41.34 1.24 -20.29
N PRO A 98 41.61 -0.03 -20.60
CA PRO A 98 42.80 -0.43 -21.36
C PRO A 98 42.83 0.16 -22.77
N THR A 99 41.67 0.59 -23.29
CA THR A 99 41.52 1.30 -24.57
C THR A 99 41.96 2.76 -24.49
N GLY A 100 42.18 3.30 -23.28
CA GLY A 100 42.50 4.70 -23.04
C GLY A 100 41.27 5.59 -22.78
N GLU A 101 40.06 5.07 -22.98
CA GLU A 101 38.80 5.77 -22.68
C GLU A 101 38.56 5.89 -21.18
N ILE A 102 37.86 6.96 -20.76
CA ILE A 102 37.48 7.17 -19.37
C ILE A 102 36.08 6.59 -19.14
N ALA A 103 35.96 5.74 -18.13
CA ALA A 103 34.67 5.31 -17.60
C ALA A 103 34.50 5.82 -16.17
N TYR A 104 33.26 5.80 -15.73
CA TYR A 104 32.83 6.33 -14.45
C TYR A 104 32.25 5.21 -13.60
N THR A 105 32.55 5.20 -12.32
CA THR A 105 32.06 4.18 -11.40
C THR A 105 31.72 4.77 -10.04
N ARG A 106 30.68 4.21 -9.43
CA ARG A 106 30.34 4.47 -8.03
C ARG A 106 30.91 3.40 -7.10
N ASN A 107 31.42 2.30 -7.66
CA ASN A 107 32.10 1.27 -6.89
C ASN A 107 33.48 1.78 -6.48
N GLY A 108 33.75 1.78 -5.17
CA GLY A 108 35.05 2.17 -4.63
C GLY A 108 35.83 1.03 -3.97
N GLU A 109 35.56 -0.21 -4.37
CA GLU A 109 36.45 -1.34 -4.07
C GLU A 109 37.68 -1.29 -4.99
N PHE A 110 38.78 -0.74 -4.48
CA PHE A 110 40.06 -0.69 -5.18
C PHE A 110 41.12 -1.58 -4.51
N LYS A 111 42.12 -1.96 -5.29
CA LYS A 111 43.30 -2.73 -4.86
C LYS A 111 44.56 -2.06 -5.39
N LYS A 112 45.69 -2.34 -4.74
CA LYS A 112 47.01 -1.92 -5.22
C LYS A 112 47.52 -2.95 -6.24
N SER A 113 47.94 -2.49 -7.41
CA SER A 113 48.62 -3.30 -8.42
C SER A 113 50.09 -3.55 -8.06
N SER A 114 50.76 -4.50 -8.75
CA SER A 114 52.21 -4.74 -8.61
C SER A 114 53.04 -3.48 -8.89
N ASP A 115 52.55 -2.62 -9.78
CA ASP A 115 53.22 -1.37 -10.17
C ASP A 115 52.96 -0.22 -9.18
N GLY A 116 52.26 -0.50 -8.09
CA GLY A 116 51.96 0.48 -7.04
C GLY A 116 50.80 1.43 -7.37
N THR A 117 50.16 1.31 -8.52
CA THR A 117 48.95 2.07 -8.87
C THR A 117 47.71 1.53 -8.18
N ILE A 118 46.73 2.40 -7.94
CA ILE A 118 45.40 2.02 -7.48
C ILE A 118 44.58 1.56 -8.69
N VAL A 119 44.11 0.32 -8.65
CA VAL A 119 43.30 -0.29 -9.71
C VAL A 119 41.99 -0.82 -9.15
N THR A 120 40.97 -0.88 -9.99
CA THR A 120 39.72 -1.60 -9.71
C THR A 120 39.96 -3.12 -9.63
N LEU A 121 38.95 -3.89 -9.23
CA LEU A 121 38.98 -5.37 -9.26
C LEU A 121 39.36 -5.93 -10.64
N ASP A 122 39.01 -5.22 -11.72
CA ASP A 122 39.30 -5.58 -13.11
C ASP A 122 40.68 -5.10 -13.60
N GLY A 123 41.45 -4.41 -12.77
CA GLY A 123 42.78 -3.91 -13.13
C GLY A 123 42.79 -2.54 -13.82
N TYR A 124 41.65 -1.85 -13.92
CA TYR A 124 41.59 -0.50 -14.50
C TYR A 124 42.11 0.54 -13.51
N THR A 125 43.01 1.42 -13.95
CA THR A 125 43.62 2.46 -13.12
C THR A 125 42.68 3.63 -12.88
N ILE A 126 42.72 4.21 -11.67
CA ILE A 126 42.00 5.45 -11.36
C ILE A 126 42.66 6.66 -12.04
N GLN A 127 41.86 7.70 -12.34
CA GLN A 127 42.34 8.95 -12.91
C GLN A 127 42.11 10.12 -11.91
N PRO A 128 43.14 10.95 -11.62
CA PRO A 128 44.53 10.82 -12.06
C PRO A 128 45.22 9.58 -11.46
N GLY A 129 46.17 9.00 -12.19
CA GLY A 129 46.89 7.79 -11.79
C GLY A 129 47.75 8.03 -10.55
N ILE A 130 47.25 7.63 -9.38
CA ILE A 130 47.98 7.76 -8.11
C ILE A 130 48.89 6.54 -7.94
N THR A 131 50.20 6.79 -7.88
CA THR A 131 51.23 5.76 -7.66
C THR A 131 51.66 5.76 -6.20
N ILE A 132 51.51 4.62 -5.53
CA ILE A 132 51.94 4.42 -4.15
C ILE A 132 53.33 3.78 -4.16
N PRO A 133 54.35 4.46 -3.61
CA PRO A 133 55.69 3.90 -3.49
C PRO A 133 55.69 2.54 -2.76
N PRO A 134 56.59 1.62 -3.10
CA PRO A 134 56.69 0.33 -2.42
C PRO A 134 57.04 0.48 -0.92
N ASP A 135 57.72 1.57 -0.55
CA ASP A 135 58.19 1.84 0.82
C ASP A 135 57.11 2.48 1.74
N ALA A 136 55.86 2.57 1.27
CA ALA A 136 54.74 3.14 2.03
C ALA A 136 54.20 2.16 3.09
N LEU A 137 54.29 2.53 4.38
CA LEU A 137 53.79 1.75 5.51
C LEU A 137 52.27 1.90 5.70
N SER A 138 51.73 3.09 5.44
CA SER A 138 50.29 3.34 5.46
C SER A 138 49.89 4.43 4.47
N VAL A 139 48.73 4.25 3.86
CA VAL A 139 48.10 5.21 2.95
C VAL A 139 46.87 5.76 3.66
N ARG A 140 46.77 7.08 3.77
CA ARG A 140 45.60 7.77 4.30
C ARG A 140 45.09 8.77 3.27
N VAL A 141 43.77 8.93 3.23
CA VAL A 141 43.12 9.89 2.36
C VAL A 141 42.33 10.86 3.23
N ASN A 142 42.45 12.17 2.99
CA ASN A 142 41.62 13.17 3.67
C ASN A 142 40.25 13.31 2.98
N ASP A 143 39.35 14.07 3.60
CA ASP A 143 37.99 14.25 3.09
C ASP A 143 37.96 14.99 1.73
N GLU A 144 39.02 15.77 1.44
CA GLU A 144 39.30 16.44 0.16
C GLU A 144 39.86 15.49 -0.92
N GLY A 145 40.08 14.21 -0.60
CA GLY A 145 40.53 13.18 -1.55
C GLY A 145 42.02 13.19 -1.85
N GLU A 146 42.82 13.94 -1.12
CA GLU A 146 44.29 13.92 -1.19
C GLU A 146 44.83 12.66 -0.52
N VAL A 147 45.68 11.94 -1.26
CA VAL A 147 46.29 10.67 -0.84
C VAL A 147 47.67 10.94 -0.26
N TYR A 148 47.80 10.67 1.03
CA TYR A 148 49.05 10.76 1.77
C TYR A 148 49.61 9.37 2.04
N ALA A 149 50.91 9.18 1.79
CA ALA A 149 51.62 7.98 2.20
C ALA A 149 52.67 8.30 3.26
N LYS A 150 52.71 7.48 4.31
CA LYS A 150 53.81 7.50 5.26
C LYS A 150 54.90 6.53 4.80
N ILE A 151 56.02 7.07 4.36
CA ILE A 151 57.19 6.31 3.92
C ILE A 151 58.04 5.96 5.15
N ASP A 152 58.70 4.81 5.12
CA ASP A 152 59.64 4.43 6.16
C ASP A 152 60.77 5.48 6.32
N GLY A 153 61.05 5.89 7.55
CA GLY A 153 62.08 6.90 7.87
C GLY A 153 61.67 8.38 7.76
N GLN A 154 60.47 8.73 7.29
CA GLN A 154 59.96 10.12 7.30
C GLN A 154 58.82 10.30 8.33
N GLN A 155 58.89 11.38 9.13
CA GLN A 155 57.84 11.70 10.11
C GLN A 155 56.63 12.41 9.48
N GLU A 156 56.83 13.16 8.40
CA GLU A 156 55.76 13.84 7.66
C GLU A 156 55.22 12.96 6.51
N PRO A 157 53.90 12.81 6.38
CA PRO A 157 53.29 12.11 5.24
C PRO A 157 53.57 12.85 3.92
N GLN A 158 53.96 12.12 2.87
CA GLN A 158 54.13 12.68 1.52
C GLN A 158 52.79 12.65 0.76
N LEU A 159 52.45 13.76 0.09
CA LEU A 159 51.32 13.85 -0.83
C LEU A 159 51.65 13.10 -2.14
N LEU A 160 50.87 12.07 -2.46
CA LEU A 160 51.02 11.27 -3.67
C LEU A 160 50.13 11.74 -4.84
N GLY A 161 49.05 12.45 -4.52
CA GLY A 161 48.08 12.95 -5.51
C GLY A 161 46.72 13.18 -4.87
N GLN A 162 45.74 13.54 -5.69
CA GLN A 162 44.37 13.81 -5.26
C GLN A 162 43.38 13.09 -6.18
N PHE A 163 42.30 12.55 -5.62
CA PHE A 163 41.19 12.01 -6.40
C PHE A 163 40.39 13.12 -7.07
N GLU A 164 39.93 12.87 -8.28
CA GLU A 164 39.00 13.73 -8.99
C GLU A 164 37.67 13.00 -9.19
N LEU A 165 36.58 13.65 -8.81
CA LEU A 165 35.23 13.13 -9.02
C LEU A 165 34.63 13.76 -10.27
N ALA A 166 33.90 12.96 -11.04
CA ALA A 166 33.07 13.44 -12.13
C ALA A 166 31.60 13.51 -11.71
N ASN A 167 30.94 14.60 -12.08
CA ASN A 167 29.49 14.73 -11.97
C ASN A 167 28.90 15.03 -13.34
N PHE A 168 27.63 14.68 -13.54
CA PHE A 168 26.91 14.88 -14.79
C PHE A 168 25.64 15.67 -14.54
N ASN A 169 25.27 16.55 -15.48
CA ASN A 169 23.98 17.23 -15.43
C ASN A 169 22.81 16.23 -15.50
N ASN A 170 22.99 15.14 -16.26
CA ASN A 170 22.00 14.07 -16.38
C ASN A 170 22.64 12.69 -16.23
N THR A 171 22.60 12.16 -15.01
CA THR A 171 23.10 10.81 -14.67
C THR A 171 22.32 9.68 -15.34
N ALA A 172 21.02 9.86 -15.59
CA ALA A 172 20.19 8.87 -16.28
C ALA A 172 20.53 8.71 -17.77
N GLY A 173 21.29 9.67 -18.34
CA GLY A 173 21.81 9.58 -19.70
C GLY A 173 23.09 8.75 -19.82
N LEU A 174 23.69 8.33 -18.71
CA LEU A 174 24.90 7.49 -18.73
C LEU A 174 24.56 6.08 -19.21
N GLU A 175 25.43 5.52 -20.04
CA GLU A 175 25.28 4.15 -20.51
C GLU A 175 26.11 3.21 -19.65
N SER A 176 25.52 2.10 -19.20
CA SER A 176 26.23 1.10 -18.41
C SER A 176 26.82 0.02 -19.30
N ILE A 177 28.15 -0.09 -19.32
CA ILE A 177 28.89 -1.09 -20.11
C ILE A 177 29.13 -2.41 -19.34
N GLY A 178 28.51 -2.57 -18.18
CA GLY A 178 28.72 -3.69 -17.25
C GLY A 178 29.83 -3.41 -16.23
N LYS A 179 30.04 -4.35 -15.29
CA LYS A 179 31.05 -4.24 -14.21
C LYS A 179 30.90 -2.98 -13.33
N ASN A 180 29.69 -2.43 -13.21
CA ASN A 180 29.39 -1.13 -12.58
C ASN A 180 30.12 0.06 -13.19
N LEU A 181 30.55 -0.05 -14.45
CA LEU A 181 31.13 1.04 -15.22
C LEU A 181 30.06 1.72 -16.08
N LEU A 182 30.22 3.03 -16.20
CA LEU A 182 29.36 3.94 -16.92
C LEU A 182 30.22 4.71 -17.92
N ILE A 183 29.71 4.92 -19.14
CA ILE A 183 30.33 5.80 -20.12
C ILE A 183 29.42 7.02 -20.36
N GLU A 184 30.03 8.12 -20.73
CA GLU A 184 29.29 9.32 -21.13
C GLU A 184 28.62 9.13 -22.49
N THR A 185 27.47 9.75 -22.65
CA THR A 185 26.73 9.79 -23.91
C THR A 185 26.41 11.24 -24.26
N THR A 186 25.90 11.46 -25.48
CA THR A 186 25.38 12.78 -25.85
C THR A 186 24.22 13.25 -24.94
N ALA A 187 23.52 12.32 -24.29
CA ALA A 187 22.39 12.62 -23.40
C ALA A 187 22.80 12.88 -21.95
N SER A 188 23.97 12.42 -21.51
CA SER A 188 24.50 12.74 -20.17
C SER A 188 25.09 14.15 -20.09
N GLY A 189 25.57 14.66 -21.23
CA GLY A 189 26.38 15.87 -21.30
C GLY A 189 27.85 15.59 -20.95
N ALA A 190 28.68 16.62 -21.06
CA ALA A 190 30.10 16.55 -20.72
C ALA A 190 30.30 16.37 -19.20
N PRO A 191 31.35 15.66 -18.77
CA PRO A 191 31.67 15.46 -17.37
C PRO A 191 32.12 16.77 -16.74
N ILE A 192 31.55 17.12 -15.60
CA ILE A 192 32.05 18.20 -14.74
C ILE A 192 32.98 17.53 -13.74
N VAL A 193 34.28 17.76 -13.90
CA VAL A 193 35.31 17.23 -12.98
C VAL A 193 35.58 18.25 -11.89
N GLY A 194 35.74 17.78 -10.66
CA GLY A 194 36.10 18.60 -9.52
C GLY A 194 36.70 17.80 -8.38
N THR A 195 37.25 18.51 -7.41
CA THR A 195 37.81 17.90 -6.20
C THR A 195 36.69 17.47 -5.24
N PRO A 196 36.88 16.37 -4.48
CA PRO A 196 36.01 16.03 -3.37
C PRO A 196 35.85 17.18 -2.38
N ASN A 197 34.72 17.19 -1.66
CA ASN A 197 34.36 18.22 -0.68
C ASN A 197 34.18 19.66 -1.25
N SER A 198 34.22 19.81 -2.58
CA SER A 198 33.89 21.07 -3.27
C SER A 198 32.37 21.22 -3.47
N ILE A 199 31.91 22.44 -3.76
CA ILE A 199 30.49 22.73 -3.98
C ILE A 199 29.96 21.89 -5.15
N GLY A 200 28.99 21.02 -4.87
CA GLY A 200 28.40 20.11 -5.85
C GLY A 200 29.00 18.71 -5.90
N PHE A 201 30.07 18.45 -5.14
CA PHE A 201 30.72 17.15 -5.00
C PHE A 201 30.62 16.62 -3.57
N GLY A 202 30.63 15.29 -3.43
CA GLY A 202 30.69 14.60 -2.15
C GLY A 202 32.09 14.56 -1.55
N SER A 203 32.19 14.22 -0.27
CA SER A 203 33.47 13.88 0.38
C SER A 203 33.85 12.42 0.10
N VAL A 204 35.14 12.12 0.12
CA VAL A 204 35.63 10.74 0.00
C VAL A 204 35.98 10.22 1.38
N ASN A 205 35.30 9.15 1.80
CA ASN A 205 35.57 8.47 3.05
C ASN A 205 36.38 7.19 2.78
N GLN A 206 37.52 7.07 3.44
CA GLN A 206 38.35 5.85 3.41
C GLN A 206 37.81 4.78 4.36
N GLU A 207 38.03 3.50 4.05
CA GLU A 207 37.57 2.32 4.80
C GLU A 207 36.04 2.09 4.75
N TYR A 208 35.34 2.74 3.82
CA TYR A 208 33.92 2.57 3.61
C TYR A 208 33.65 2.13 2.18
N LEU A 209 32.58 1.34 2.00
CA LEU A 209 32.00 1.02 0.70
C LEU A 209 30.52 1.42 0.70
N GLU A 210 30.04 1.94 -0.43
CA GLU A 210 28.63 2.23 -0.62
C GLU A 210 27.87 0.94 -0.98
N ALA A 211 26.90 0.55 -0.14
CA ALA A 211 25.99 -0.55 -0.44
C ALA A 211 25.01 -0.17 -1.55
N SER A 212 24.40 -1.20 -2.17
CA SER A 212 23.29 -1.02 -3.09
C SER A 212 22.14 -0.27 -2.42
N ASN A 213 21.48 0.65 -3.11
CA ASN A 213 20.27 1.32 -2.62
C ASN A 213 19.00 0.48 -2.80
N VAL A 214 19.13 -0.78 -3.22
CA VAL A 214 18.01 -1.69 -3.42
C VAL A 214 17.55 -2.29 -2.09
N ASN A 215 16.30 -2.01 -1.72
CA ASN A 215 15.64 -2.71 -0.62
C ASN A 215 15.09 -4.08 -1.09
N SER A 216 15.71 -5.16 -0.63
CA SER A 216 15.34 -6.54 -1.01
C SER A 216 13.89 -6.89 -0.63
N VAL A 217 13.41 -6.43 0.52
CA VAL A 217 12.08 -6.78 1.03
C VAL A 217 11.00 -6.11 0.20
N GLU A 218 11.15 -4.80 -0.02
CA GLU A 218 10.26 -4.04 -0.92
C GLU A 218 10.29 -4.66 -2.33
N ALA A 219 11.47 -5.07 -2.79
CA ALA A 219 11.62 -5.65 -4.10
C ALA A 219 10.90 -6.99 -4.28
N MET A 220 10.93 -7.86 -3.28
CA MET A 220 10.17 -9.11 -3.29
C MET A 220 8.66 -8.85 -3.25
N MET A 221 8.19 -7.84 -2.51
CA MET A 221 6.78 -7.45 -2.51
C MET A 221 6.33 -6.97 -3.89
N ASP A 222 7.13 -6.13 -4.54
CA ASP A 222 6.87 -5.66 -5.90
C ASP A 222 6.78 -6.82 -6.89
N ILE A 223 7.67 -7.81 -6.80
CA ILE A 223 7.62 -9.01 -7.65
C ILE A 223 6.31 -9.78 -7.43
N ILE A 224 5.86 -9.94 -6.18
CA ILE A 224 4.59 -10.61 -5.88
C ILE A 224 3.41 -9.85 -6.50
N LEU A 225 3.42 -8.52 -6.43
CA LEU A 225 2.39 -7.68 -7.05
C LEU A 225 2.41 -7.79 -8.58
N ILE A 226 3.58 -7.72 -9.20
CA ILE A 226 3.76 -7.88 -10.65
C ILE A 226 3.28 -9.28 -11.09
N HIS A 227 3.65 -10.33 -10.37
CA HIS A 227 3.24 -11.71 -10.67
C HIS A 227 1.73 -11.89 -10.56
N ARG A 228 1.10 -11.38 -9.48
CA ARG A 228 -0.36 -11.39 -9.35
C ARG A 228 -1.03 -10.61 -10.47
N GLY A 229 -0.48 -9.46 -10.86
CA GLY A 229 -0.97 -8.67 -12.00
C GLY A 229 -0.90 -9.44 -13.31
N TYR A 230 0.22 -10.12 -13.58
CA TYR A 230 0.39 -10.98 -14.75
C TYR A 230 -0.58 -12.16 -14.75
N GLU A 231 -0.71 -12.87 -13.63
CA GLU A 231 -1.66 -13.97 -13.48
C GLU A 231 -3.11 -13.53 -13.69
N LEU A 232 -3.49 -12.38 -13.14
CA LEU A 232 -4.83 -11.80 -13.33
C LEU A 232 -5.07 -11.45 -14.79
N GLY A 233 -4.10 -10.82 -15.46
CA GLY A 233 -4.17 -10.52 -16.89
C GLY A 233 -4.28 -11.78 -17.75
N ALA A 234 -3.52 -12.83 -17.43
CA ALA A 234 -3.58 -14.12 -18.13
C ALA A 234 -4.91 -14.85 -17.89
N LYS A 235 -5.46 -14.79 -16.66
CA LYS A 235 -6.80 -15.32 -16.35
C LYS A 235 -7.88 -14.56 -17.12
N ALA A 236 -7.80 -13.23 -17.20
CA ALA A 236 -8.73 -12.42 -17.99
C ALA A 236 -8.70 -12.79 -19.49
N ALA A 237 -7.51 -12.97 -20.06
CA ALA A 237 -7.34 -13.45 -21.43
C ALA A 237 -7.98 -14.84 -21.64
N LYS A 238 -7.70 -15.80 -20.74
CA LYS A 238 -8.33 -17.13 -20.77
C LYS A 238 -9.85 -17.06 -20.68
N THR A 239 -10.40 -16.18 -19.84
CA THR A 239 -11.86 -16.01 -19.76
C THR A 239 -12.44 -15.40 -21.04
N ALA A 240 -11.71 -14.49 -21.70
CA ALA A 240 -12.13 -13.96 -22.99
C ALA A 240 -12.11 -15.06 -24.07
N ASP A 241 -11.06 -15.88 -24.11
CA ASP A 241 -10.99 -17.04 -25.01
C ASP A 241 -12.10 -18.05 -24.72
N GLN A 242 -12.42 -18.30 -23.45
CA GLN A 242 -13.54 -19.13 -23.05
C GLN A 242 -14.88 -18.53 -23.47
N MET A 243 -15.06 -17.20 -23.42
CA MET A 243 -16.28 -16.55 -23.94
C MET A 243 -16.37 -16.68 -25.46
N ILE A 244 -15.25 -16.56 -26.17
CA ILE A 244 -15.19 -16.80 -27.63
C ILE A 244 -15.53 -18.26 -27.93
N ALA A 245 -14.92 -19.21 -27.22
CA ALA A 245 -15.14 -20.65 -27.40
C ALA A 245 -16.54 -21.12 -26.97
N CYS A 246 -17.10 -20.53 -25.90
CA CYS A 246 -18.45 -20.75 -25.38
C CYS A 246 -19.52 -19.98 -26.15
N SER A 247 -19.19 -19.43 -27.32
CA SER A 247 -20.18 -19.05 -28.33
C SER A 247 -20.22 -20.14 -29.41
N PRO A 248 -20.80 -21.33 -29.17
CA PRO A 248 -20.81 -22.42 -30.14
C PRO A 248 -21.90 -22.21 -31.19
N ARG A 249 -22.48 -21.00 -31.27
CA ARG A 249 -23.65 -20.70 -32.09
C ARG A 249 -23.42 -19.83 -33.30
N LEU A 250 -22.19 -19.45 -33.66
CA LEU A 250 -21.98 -18.85 -34.99
C LEU A 250 -22.39 -19.78 -36.14
N GLY A 251 -22.23 -21.11 -35.98
CA GLY A 251 -22.70 -22.10 -36.97
C GLY A 251 -24.22 -22.37 -36.97
N TYR A 252 -24.94 -21.85 -35.97
CA TYR A 252 -26.40 -21.97 -35.83
C TYR A 252 -27.14 -20.66 -36.17
N ILE A 253 -26.42 -19.58 -36.47
CA ILE A 253 -27.04 -18.36 -37.00
C ILE A 253 -27.63 -18.70 -38.37
N GLY A 254 -28.96 -18.78 -38.45
CA GLY A 254 -29.70 -19.10 -39.69
C GLY A 254 -29.99 -20.58 -39.92
N LYS A 255 -29.68 -21.49 -38.98
CA LYS A 255 -30.12 -22.90 -39.05
C LYS A 255 -31.16 -23.17 -37.97
N GLU A 256 -32.20 -23.91 -38.31
CA GLU A 256 -33.19 -24.33 -37.33
C GLU A 256 -32.56 -25.25 -36.26
N PRO A 257 -32.99 -25.16 -34.99
CA PRO A 257 -32.52 -26.07 -33.95
C PRO A 257 -32.88 -27.51 -34.33
N PRO A 258 -31.96 -28.49 -34.18
CA PRO A 258 -32.33 -29.89 -34.38
C PRO A 258 -33.38 -30.26 -33.32
N LEU A 259 -34.57 -30.65 -33.76
CA LEU A 259 -35.64 -31.09 -32.87
C LEU A 259 -35.28 -32.47 -32.31
N THR A 260 -35.30 -32.61 -30.98
CA THR A 260 -35.25 -33.94 -30.36
C THR A 260 -36.54 -34.68 -30.71
N HIS A 261 -36.42 -35.88 -31.26
CA HIS A 261 -37.58 -36.72 -31.53
C HIS A 261 -38.23 -37.14 -30.20
N ILE A 262 -39.56 -37.08 -30.13
CA ILE A 262 -40.31 -37.56 -28.98
C ILE A 262 -40.38 -39.08 -29.10
N THR A 263 -39.49 -39.78 -28.40
CA THR A 263 -39.56 -41.24 -28.28
C THR A 263 -40.52 -41.57 -27.15
N ASN A 264 -41.62 -42.28 -27.46
CA ASN A 264 -42.51 -42.80 -26.44
C ASN A 264 -41.83 -43.99 -25.73
N PRO A 265 -41.45 -43.87 -24.44
CA PRO A 265 -40.69 -44.91 -23.73
C PRO A 265 -41.48 -46.21 -23.52
N VAL A 266 -42.81 -46.18 -23.70
CA VAL A 266 -43.69 -47.36 -23.53
C VAL A 266 -43.73 -48.26 -24.77
N ALA A 267 -43.24 -47.78 -25.93
CA ALA A 267 -43.16 -48.58 -27.16
C ALA A 267 -41.86 -49.42 -27.27
N GLN A 268 -40.96 -49.30 -26.30
CA GLN A 268 -39.71 -50.07 -26.27
C GLN A 268 -39.98 -51.46 -25.67
N PRO A 269 -39.52 -52.56 -26.30
CA PRO A 269 -39.82 -53.93 -25.86
C PRO A 269 -39.39 -54.27 -24.42
N ASN A 270 -38.48 -53.50 -23.84
CA ASN A 270 -37.87 -53.76 -22.53
C ASN A 270 -38.16 -52.68 -21.47
N TYR A 271 -39.27 -51.95 -21.56
CA TYR A 271 -39.66 -50.98 -20.53
C TYR A 271 -40.15 -51.69 -19.25
N GLN A 272 -39.38 -51.59 -18.16
CA GLN A 272 -39.81 -52.03 -16.82
C GLN A 272 -40.09 -50.79 -15.94
N PRO A 273 -41.33 -50.56 -15.50
CA PRO A 273 -41.62 -49.48 -14.58
C PRO A 273 -41.06 -49.81 -13.18
N VAL A 274 -40.18 -48.95 -12.68
CA VAL A 274 -39.66 -49.05 -11.30
C VAL A 274 -40.72 -48.49 -10.35
N THR A 275 -41.37 -49.35 -9.57
CA THR A 275 -42.21 -48.93 -8.43
C THR A 275 -41.49 -49.27 -7.13
N MET A 276 -41.17 -48.27 -6.31
CA MET A 276 -40.72 -48.51 -4.94
C MET A 276 -41.95 -48.72 -4.04
N PRO A 277 -42.10 -49.85 -3.31
CA PRO A 277 -43.18 -50.01 -2.35
C PRO A 277 -42.92 -49.14 -1.10
N MET A 278 -43.91 -48.37 -0.70
CA MET A 278 -43.86 -47.58 0.53
C MET A 278 -43.87 -48.52 1.74
N PRO A 279 -42.97 -48.34 2.73
CA PRO A 279 -43.02 -49.15 3.95
C PRO A 279 -44.25 -48.77 4.79
N THR A 280 -44.91 -49.79 5.37
CA THR A 280 -46.14 -49.63 6.16
C THR A 280 -45.86 -48.84 7.45
N PRO A 281 -46.72 -47.86 7.83
CA PRO A 281 -46.55 -47.12 9.07
C PRO A 281 -46.80 -48.03 10.28
N SER A 282 -45.80 -48.19 11.15
CA SER A 282 -45.95 -48.86 12.44
C SER A 282 -46.65 -47.95 13.44
N ALA A 283 -47.78 -48.40 14.01
CA ALA A 283 -48.46 -47.71 15.10
C ALA A 283 -47.61 -47.71 16.39
N PRO A 284 -47.71 -46.69 17.26
CA PRO A 284 -46.94 -46.64 18.50
C PRO A 284 -47.54 -47.64 19.51
N THR A 285 -46.78 -48.66 19.90
CA THR A 285 -47.14 -49.54 21.01
C THR A 285 -46.69 -48.90 22.33
N GLU A 286 -47.65 -48.58 23.19
CA GLU A 286 -47.44 -48.19 24.58
C GLU A 286 -46.84 -49.37 25.38
N SER A 287 -45.70 -49.14 26.04
CA SER A 287 -45.10 -50.03 27.06
C SER A 287 -44.04 -49.25 27.89
N PRO A 288 -43.79 -49.63 29.15
CA PRO A 288 -43.67 -48.71 30.29
C PRO A 288 -42.30 -48.05 30.45
N HIS A 289 -42.32 -46.87 31.03
CA HIS A 289 -41.21 -45.93 31.20
C HIS A 289 -40.05 -46.48 32.05
N VAL A 290 -39.13 -47.23 31.44
CA VAL A 290 -37.78 -47.42 31.99
C VAL A 290 -36.92 -46.26 31.51
N GLN A 291 -36.63 -45.35 32.45
CA GLN A 291 -35.90 -44.11 32.21
C GLN A 291 -34.45 -44.38 31.83
N ILE A 292 -34.13 -44.32 30.54
CA ILE A 292 -32.76 -44.14 30.10
C ILE A 292 -32.43 -42.67 30.31
N ARG A 293 -31.61 -42.37 31.34
CA ARG A 293 -31.01 -41.05 31.51
C ARG A 293 -30.20 -40.72 30.25
N GLN A 294 -30.74 -39.86 29.41
CA GLN A 294 -29.96 -39.23 28.35
C GLN A 294 -29.21 -38.06 28.96
N THR A 295 -27.87 -38.16 28.97
CA THR A 295 -26.93 -37.21 29.58
C THR A 295 -26.92 -35.82 28.92
N ASN A 296 -27.73 -35.61 27.87
CA ASN A 296 -27.83 -34.34 27.15
C ASN A 296 -29.25 -33.75 27.14
N SER A 297 -30.17 -34.24 27.99
CA SER A 297 -31.49 -33.62 28.15
C SER A 297 -31.49 -32.58 29.26
N LEU A 298 -31.71 -31.32 28.90
CA LEU A 298 -31.77 -30.17 29.81
C LEU A 298 -33.20 -29.89 30.33
N TRP A 299 -34.15 -30.80 30.11
CA TRP A 299 -35.53 -30.61 30.57
C TRP A 299 -35.72 -31.20 31.96
N GLN A 300 -36.07 -30.33 32.92
CA GLN A 300 -36.61 -30.70 34.23
C GLN A 300 -38.07 -30.23 34.31
N THR A 301 -39.00 -31.16 34.54
CA THR A 301 -40.40 -30.84 34.81
C THR A 301 -40.56 -30.43 36.27
N GLY A 302 -40.78 -29.13 36.51
CA GLY A 302 -41.01 -28.59 37.86
C GLY A 302 -40.67 -27.11 38.07
N ALA A 303 -39.97 -26.46 37.14
CA ALA A 303 -39.69 -25.02 37.22
C ALA A 303 -40.93 -24.21 36.84
N ARG A 304 -41.44 -23.42 37.78
CA ARG A 304 -42.56 -22.50 37.57
C ARG A 304 -42.18 -21.43 36.53
N ALA A 305 -43.11 -21.18 35.60
CA ALA A 305 -43.14 -20.19 34.51
C ALA A 305 -42.26 -20.47 33.26
N PHE A 306 -42.74 -21.37 32.38
CA PHE A 306 -42.12 -21.66 31.08
C PHE A 306 -42.47 -20.67 29.94
N PHE A 307 -43.38 -19.71 30.17
CA PHE A 307 -43.85 -18.76 29.14
C PHE A 307 -43.88 -17.30 29.59
N GLU A 308 -43.21 -16.95 30.69
CA GLU A 308 -43.00 -15.54 31.00
C GLU A 308 -41.84 -15.06 30.12
N ASP A 309 -42.12 -14.14 29.19
CA ASP A 309 -41.11 -13.53 28.34
C ASP A 309 -40.09 -12.84 29.26
N GLN A 310 -38.89 -13.40 29.37
CA GLN A 310 -37.84 -12.94 30.29
C GLN A 310 -37.26 -11.56 29.91
N ARG A 311 -37.85 -10.91 28.89
CA ARG A 311 -37.50 -9.57 28.49
C ARG A 311 -37.86 -8.57 29.58
N ALA A 312 -36.95 -7.62 29.76
CA ALA A 312 -37.12 -6.46 30.62
C ALA A 312 -38.39 -5.71 30.24
N SER A 313 -39.38 -5.73 31.13
CA SER A 313 -40.71 -5.19 30.89
C SER A 313 -41.30 -4.51 32.13
N ARG A 314 -40.68 -4.68 33.30
CA ARG A 314 -41.06 -4.02 34.53
C ARG A 314 -40.22 -2.76 34.76
N ILE A 315 -40.82 -1.80 35.47
CA ILE A 315 -40.10 -0.62 35.96
C ILE A 315 -38.98 -1.11 36.88
N GLY A 316 -37.75 -0.67 36.62
CA GLY A 316 -36.56 -1.10 37.34
C GLY A 316 -35.73 -2.19 36.65
N ASP A 317 -36.26 -2.87 35.62
CA ASP A 317 -35.45 -3.83 34.85
C ASP A 317 -34.35 -3.10 34.06
N ILE A 318 -33.21 -3.78 33.86
CA ILE A 318 -32.05 -3.25 33.15
C ILE A 318 -32.09 -3.70 31.69
N VAL A 319 -31.92 -2.75 30.78
CA VAL A 319 -31.78 -2.96 29.34
C VAL A 319 -30.40 -2.47 28.90
N THR A 320 -29.65 -3.31 28.20
CA THR A 320 -28.35 -2.93 27.64
C THR A 320 -28.53 -2.33 26.26
N VAL A 321 -28.18 -1.06 26.09
CA VAL A 321 -28.22 -0.38 24.80
C VAL A 321 -26.87 -0.52 24.10
N LEU A 322 -26.90 -1.06 22.88
CA LEU A 322 -25.76 -1.10 21.97
C LEU A 322 -25.74 0.20 21.17
N VAL A 323 -24.75 1.06 21.42
CA VAL A 323 -24.57 2.33 20.72
C VAL A 323 -23.43 2.15 19.71
N LYS A 324 -23.77 2.24 18.42
CA LYS A 324 -22.79 2.19 17.33
C LYS A 324 -22.95 3.42 16.44
N THR A 325 -22.25 4.49 16.81
CA THR A 325 -22.33 5.75 16.07
C THR A 325 -21.10 5.93 15.20
N LYS A 326 -21.32 6.22 13.92
CA LYS A 326 -20.30 6.73 13.01
C LYS A 326 -20.58 8.20 12.79
N ASP A 327 -19.89 9.07 13.52
CA ASP A 327 -20.00 10.51 13.29
C ASP A 327 -18.85 11.00 12.40
N LYS A 328 -19.21 11.68 11.32
CA LYS A 328 -18.27 12.29 10.38
C LYS A 328 -18.46 13.79 10.44
N VAL A 329 -17.65 14.44 11.27
CA VAL A 329 -17.64 15.90 11.34
C VAL A 329 -16.68 16.43 10.28
N LYS A 330 -17.23 17.04 9.22
CA LYS A 330 -16.47 17.79 8.23
C LYS A 330 -16.47 19.27 8.61
N ILE A 331 -15.39 19.76 9.20
CA ILE A 331 -15.22 21.20 9.42
C ILE A 331 -14.54 21.80 8.19
N GLU A 332 -15.35 22.31 7.26
CA GLU A 332 -14.85 23.10 6.14
C GLU A 332 -14.70 24.57 6.56
N ASN A 333 -13.48 25.04 6.80
CA ASN A 333 -13.21 26.47 6.94
C ASN A 333 -13.13 27.13 5.55
N LYS A 334 -14.28 27.58 5.01
CA LYS A 334 -14.32 28.41 3.80
C LYS A 334 -14.03 29.86 4.14
N SER A 335 -12.75 30.22 4.29
CA SER A 335 -12.34 31.61 4.36
C SER A 335 -12.45 32.27 2.98
N LYS A 336 -13.40 33.17 2.78
CA LYS A 336 -13.55 33.97 1.54
C LYS A 336 -12.55 35.13 1.48
N ARG A 337 -11.27 34.90 1.76
CA ARG A 337 -10.24 35.93 1.64
C ARG A 337 -9.46 35.75 0.35
N SER A 338 -9.73 36.63 -0.63
CA SER A 338 -9.05 36.68 -1.92
C SER A 338 -7.57 37.05 -1.77
N ARG A 339 -6.71 36.07 -1.50
CA ARG A 339 -5.30 36.06 -1.86
C ARG A 339 -4.95 34.64 -2.35
N GLN A 340 -4.29 34.55 -3.50
CA GLN A 340 -3.92 33.32 -4.20
C GLN A 340 -2.90 32.48 -3.40
N THR A 341 -3.36 31.77 -2.37
CA THR A 341 -2.66 30.61 -1.82
C THR A 341 -3.71 29.59 -1.39
N ALA A 342 -3.86 28.52 -2.16
CA ALA A 342 -4.81 27.45 -1.89
C ALA A 342 -4.24 26.48 -0.84
N GLU A 343 -4.16 26.90 0.43
CA GLU A 343 -3.96 25.96 1.54
C GLU A 343 -5.32 25.38 1.96
N LYS A 344 -5.56 24.12 1.58
CA LYS A 344 -6.70 23.33 2.06
C LYS A 344 -6.34 22.70 3.41
N GLY A 345 -6.51 23.47 4.49
CA GLY A 345 -6.48 22.94 5.85
C GLY A 345 -7.87 22.45 6.26
N GLY A 346 -8.20 21.20 5.92
CA GLY A 346 -9.41 20.53 6.41
C GLY A 346 -9.03 19.41 7.39
N ILE A 347 -9.55 19.46 8.61
CA ILE A 347 -9.39 18.38 9.58
C ILE A 347 -10.59 17.45 9.41
N ASP A 348 -10.37 16.32 8.73
CA ASP A 348 -11.36 15.24 8.67
C ASP A 348 -11.22 14.37 9.93
N ARG A 349 -12.03 14.64 10.95
CA ARG A 349 -12.12 13.77 12.13
C ARG A 349 -13.32 12.83 12.00
N THR A 350 -13.03 11.54 11.90
CA THR A 350 -14.05 10.48 11.95
C THR A 350 -13.96 9.81 13.31
N ASP A 351 -14.95 10.04 14.17
CA ASP A 351 -15.05 9.38 15.47
C ASP A 351 -16.04 8.22 15.32
N GLU A 352 -15.54 6.98 15.39
CA GLU A 352 -16.36 5.77 15.48
C GLU A 352 -16.45 5.33 16.95
N ILE A 353 -17.67 5.27 17.47
CA ILE A 353 -17.94 4.92 18.87
C ILE A 353 -18.79 3.65 18.89
N GLU A 354 -18.26 2.58 19.48
CA GLU A 354 -18.98 1.34 19.77
C GLU A 354 -18.94 1.10 21.28
N THR A 355 -20.06 1.34 21.96
CA THR A 355 -20.16 1.19 23.42
C THR A 355 -21.47 0.52 23.82
N LYS A 356 -21.43 -0.16 24.97
CA LYS A 356 -22.61 -0.75 25.61
C LYS A 356 -22.95 0.08 26.84
N ILE A 357 -24.20 0.54 26.93
CA ILE A 357 -24.67 1.37 28.03
C ILE A 357 -25.78 0.62 28.77
N ALA A 358 -25.62 0.46 30.09
CA ALA A 358 -26.69 -0.06 30.93
C ALA A 358 -27.74 1.03 31.19
N THR A 359 -29.00 0.73 30.91
CA THR A 359 -30.14 1.63 31.11
C THR A 359 -31.20 0.95 31.95
N THR A 360 -31.99 1.73 32.66
CA THR A 360 -33.09 1.21 33.50
C THR A 360 -34.41 1.75 32.98
N ILE A 361 -35.45 0.91 33.03
CA ILE A 361 -36.82 1.33 32.71
C ILE A 361 -37.35 2.18 33.87
N THR A 362 -37.58 3.46 33.62
CA THR A 362 -38.04 4.42 34.64
C THR A 362 -39.55 4.55 34.70
N GLN A 363 -40.24 4.32 33.58
CA GLN A 363 -41.69 4.45 33.49
C GLN A 363 -42.24 3.59 32.35
N ILE A 364 -43.46 3.09 32.51
CA ILE A 364 -44.25 2.49 31.43
C ILE A 364 -45.32 3.51 31.02
N LEU A 365 -45.34 3.87 29.74
CA LEU A 365 -46.32 4.78 29.15
C LEU A 365 -47.69 4.09 29.05
N PRO A 366 -48.81 4.83 28.96
CA PRO A 366 -50.16 4.25 28.86
C PRO A 366 -50.38 3.32 27.66
N ASN A 367 -49.52 3.42 26.64
CA ASN A 367 -49.53 2.58 25.44
C ASN A 367 -48.67 1.31 25.56
N GLY A 368 -48.08 1.02 26.74
CA GLY A 368 -47.21 -0.13 26.98
C GLY A 368 -45.76 0.05 26.55
N ASN A 369 -45.37 1.23 26.04
CA ASN A 369 -43.96 1.53 25.75
C ASN A 369 -43.18 1.85 27.03
N LEU A 370 -41.89 1.57 27.00
CA LEU A 370 -40.98 1.66 28.13
C LEU A 370 -40.11 2.91 27.96
N VAL A 371 -40.06 3.77 28.98
CA VAL A 371 -39.10 4.88 29.02
C VAL A 371 -37.84 4.36 29.69
N ILE A 372 -36.72 4.43 28.97
CA ILE A 372 -35.41 4.02 29.50
C ILE A 372 -34.54 5.25 29.76
N TRP A 373 -33.74 5.14 30.81
CA TRP A 373 -32.75 6.14 31.16
C TRP A 373 -31.50 5.47 31.71
N GLY A 374 -30.33 5.90 31.25
CA GLY A 374 -29.05 5.44 31.76
C GLY A 374 -27.99 6.52 31.64
N ARG A 375 -27.04 6.49 32.57
CA ARG A 375 -25.84 7.33 32.57
C ARG A 375 -24.64 6.45 32.87
N GLN A 376 -23.59 6.58 32.07
CA GLN A 376 -22.37 5.81 32.21
C GLN A 376 -21.15 6.73 32.05
N GLU A 377 -20.30 6.74 33.06
CA GLU A 377 -19.05 7.49 33.06
C GLU A 377 -17.90 6.52 32.73
N MET A 378 -17.15 6.84 31.68
CA MET A 378 -16.01 6.02 31.25
C MET A 378 -14.77 6.90 31.13
N ARG A 379 -13.65 6.45 31.70
CA ARG A 379 -12.35 7.09 31.51
C ARG A 379 -11.67 6.49 30.27
N VAL A 380 -11.35 7.32 29.28
CA VAL A 380 -10.64 6.92 28.06
C VAL A 380 -9.47 7.88 27.85
N ASN A 381 -8.24 7.37 27.71
CA ASN A 381 -7.02 8.16 27.44
C ASN A 381 -6.90 9.43 28.31
N PHE A 382 -7.02 9.27 29.62
CA PHE A 382 -6.90 10.37 30.62
C PHE A 382 -8.01 11.43 30.55
N GLU A 383 -9.09 11.19 29.81
CA GLU A 383 -10.28 12.04 29.76
C GLU A 383 -11.48 11.31 30.37
N VAL A 384 -12.25 12.01 31.19
CA VAL A 384 -13.51 11.50 31.74
C VAL A 384 -14.61 11.78 30.71
N ARG A 385 -15.26 10.72 30.22
CA ARG A 385 -16.37 10.77 29.27
C ARG A 385 -17.68 10.47 29.99
N ASP A 386 -18.66 11.35 29.85
CA ASP A 386 -20.02 11.14 30.35
C ASP A 386 -20.93 10.80 29.17
N LEU A 387 -21.56 9.61 29.23
CA LEU A 387 -22.55 9.16 28.27
C LEU A 387 -23.90 9.08 28.96
N MET A 388 -24.87 9.85 28.47
CA MET A 388 -26.26 9.79 28.94
C MET A 388 -27.16 9.41 27.78
N ILE A 389 -28.06 8.47 28.05
CA ILE A 389 -29.06 8.00 27.11
C ILE A 389 -30.45 8.05 27.75
N LYS A 390 -31.38 8.64 27.01
CA LYS A 390 -32.81 8.64 27.32
C LYS A 390 -33.59 8.38 26.06
N GLY A 391 -34.61 7.53 26.14
CA GLY A 391 -35.48 7.27 25.00
C GLY A 391 -36.67 6.40 25.37
N ILE A 392 -37.55 6.20 24.39
CA ILE A 392 -38.75 5.36 24.50
C ILE A 392 -38.51 4.09 23.67
N VAL A 393 -38.78 2.94 24.28
CA VAL A 393 -38.55 1.61 23.72
C VAL A 393 -39.86 0.86 23.65
N ARG A 394 -40.07 0.11 22.56
CA ARG A 394 -41.18 -0.84 22.46
C ARG A 394 -40.72 -2.19 23.04
N PRO A 395 -41.52 -2.88 23.86
CA PRO A 395 -41.14 -4.18 24.42
C PRO A 395 -40.73 -5.23 23.37
N SER A 396 -41.31 -5.17 22.16
CA SER A 396 -40.98 -6.08 21.05
C SER A 396 -39.57 -5.89 20.48
N ASP A 397 -38.99 -4.70 20.63
CA ASP A 397 -37.67 -4.34 20.06
C ASP A 397 -36.51 -4.74 20.98
N ILE A 398 -36.82 -5.15 22.23
CA ILE A 398 -35.86 -5.72 23.18
C ILE A 398 -35.64 -7.19 22.79
N ALA A 399 -34.37 -7.57 22.57
CA ALA A 399 -34.00 -8.95 22.30
C ALA A 399 -34.14 -9.81 23.56
N ALA A 400 -34.17 -11.14 23.38
CA ALA A 400 -34.36 -12.08 24.50
C ALA A 400 -33.25 -12.02 25.57
N ASP A 401 -32.11 -11.39 25.26
CA ASP A 401 -30.97 -11.16 26.14
C ASP A 401 -30.98 -9.76 26.78
N ASN A 402 -32.12 -9.05 26.75
CA ASN A 402 -32.28 -7.69 27.27
C ASN A 402 -31.37 -6.65 26.59
N THR A 403 -31.01 -6.88 25.32
CA THR A 403 -30.27 -5.92 24.51
C THR A 403 -31.17 -5.18 23.51
N ILE A 404 -30.81 -3.93 23.20
CA ILE A 404 -31.47 -3.15 22.16
C ILE A 404 -30.45 -2.30 21.39
N ASP A 405 -30.63 -2.21 20.08
CA ASP A 405 -29.85 -1.33 19.21
C ASP A 405 -30.36 0.12 19.35
N TYR A 406 -29.43 1.08 19.48
CA TYR A 406 -29.77 2.50 19.60
C TYR A 406 -30.67 3.00 18.46
N ALA A 407 -30.55 2.43 17.25
CA ALA A 407 -31.35 2.81 16.10
C ALA A 407 -32.85 2.45 16.24
N LYS A 408 -33.20 1.54 17.16
CA LYS A 408 -34.59 1.09 17.41
C LYS A 408 -35.27 1.83 18.56
N ILE A 409 -34.58 2.78 19.19
CA ILE A 409 -35.12 3.57 20.29
C ILE A 409 -35.71 4.86 19.72
N ALA A 410 -36.91 5.24 20.15
CA ALA A 410 -37.55 6.50 19.76
C ALA A 410 -37.09 7.65 20.67
N GLU A 411 -36.97 8.86 20.11
CA GLU A 411 -36.56 10.08 20.82
C GLU A 411 -35.23 9.95 21.59
N VAL A 412 -34.26 9.21 21.03
CA VAL A 412 -32.96 9.05 21.65
C VAL A 412 -32.28 10.40 21.83
N ARG A 413 -32.03 10.76 23.09
CA ARG A 413 -31.09 11.81 23.43
C ARG A 413 -29.81 11.16 23.89
N LEU A 414 -28.81 11.16 23.01
CA LEU A 414 -27.45 10.75 23.29
C LEU A 414 -26.61 12.02 23.46
N SER A 415 -26.16 12.30 24.67
CA SER A 415 -25.13 13.32 24.89
C SER A 415 -23.79 12.65 25.09
N TYR A 416 -22.80 13.09 24.32
CA TYR A 416 -21.41 12.63 24.39
C TYR A 416 -20.53 13.84 24.70
N GLY A 417 -19.97 13.88 25.91
CA GLY A 417 -19.11 14.98 26.37
C GLY A 417 -17.85 14.45 27.06
N GLY A 418 -16.71 15.06 26.74
CA GLY A 418 -15.43 14.84 27.41
C GLY A 418 -15.03 16.06 28.24
N ARG A 419 -14.41 15.84 29.41
CA ARG A 419 -13.74 16.89 30.18
C ARG A 419 -12.25 16.55 30.27
N GLY A 420 -11.40 17.20 29.45
CA GLY A 420 -9.96 16.93 29.39
C GLY A 420 -9.10 17.87 28.54
N HIS A 421 -7.78 17.75 28.69
CA HIS A 421 -6.68 18.58 28.16
C HIS A 421 -6.60 18.70 26.61
N ILE A 422 -7.36 17.91 25.87
CA ILE A 422 -7.42 17.95 24.40
C ILE A 422 -8.52 18.90 23.90
N SER A 423 -9.52 19.19 24.74
CA SER A 423 -10.63 20.08 24.42
C SER A 423 -10.22 21.57 24.40
N GLU A 424 -9.09 21.91 25.03
CA GLU A 424 -8.57 23.29 25.11
C GLU A 424 -7.81 23.71 23.83
N MET A 425 -7.34 22.76 23.02
CA MET A 425 -6.68 23.03 21.72
C MET A 425 -7.65 23.34 20.57
N GLN A 426 -8.97 23.25 20.80
CA GLN A 426 -10.00 23.59 19.80
C GLN A 426 -10.44 25.06 19.86
N GLN A 427 -9.91 25.88 20.77
CA GLN A 427 -10.18 27.32 20.74
C GLN A 427 -9.24 28.03 19.76
N PRO A 428 -9.77 28.86 18.84
CA PRO A 428 -8.92 29.63 17.94
C PRO A 428 -8.02 30.57 18.76
N PRO A 429 -6.74 30.74 18.40
CA PRO A 429 -5.80 31.58 19.15
C PRO A 429 -6.34 33.01 19.28
N TYR A 430 -6.05 33.67 20.40
CA TYR A 430 -6.58 34.99 20.78
C TYR A 430 -6.58 36.03 19.64
N GLY A 431 -5.59 35.99 18.74
CA GLY A 431 -5.50 36.87 17.57
C GLY A 431 -6.67 36.74 16.57
N GLN A 432 -7.25 35.55 16.38
CA GLN A 432 -8.42 35.34 15.52
C GLN A 432 -9.72 35.81 16.17
N GLN A 433 -9.84 35.70 17.49
CA GLN A 433 -11.02 36.15 18.23
C GLN A 433 -11.13 37.68 18.20
N ILE A 434 -10.00 38.38 18.33
CA ILE A 434 -9.94 39.85 18.23
C ILE A 434 -10.26 40.32 16.81
N LEU A 435 -9.76 39.62 15.78
CA LEU A 435 -10.00 40.00 14.38
C LEU A 435 -11.47 39.81 13.96
N ASN A 436 -12.15 38.78 14.47
CA ASN A 436 -13.59 38.57 14.26
C ASN A 436 -14.46 39.57 15.04
N ILE A 437 -13.98 40.10 16.17
CA ILE A 437 -14.67 41.17 16.91
C ILE A 437 -14.53 42.52 16.19
N ILE A 438 -13.39 42.79 15.56
CA ILE A 438 -13.10 44.08 14.92
C ILE A 438 -13.65 44.16 13.48
N SER A 439 -13.84 43.04 12.78
CA SER A 439 -14.48 43.04 11.45
C SER A 439 -15.41 41.82 11.25
N PRO A 440 -16.73 41.96 11.46
CA PRO A 440 -17.67 40.85 11.28
C PRO A 440 -18.26 40.75 9.85
N PHE A 441 -17.60 41.28 8.81
CA PHE A 441 -18.08 41.26 7.42
C PHE A 441 -17.09 40.63 6.45
#